data_AF-A0A822G6V3-F1
#
_entry.id   AF-A0A822G6V3-F1
#
_cell.length_a   1.000
_cell.length_b   1.000
_cell.length_c   1.000
_cell.angle_alpha   90.00
_cell.angle_beta   90.00
_cell.angle_gamma   90.00
#
_symmetry.space_group_name_H-M   'P 1'
#
loop_
_entity.id
_entity.type
_entity.pdbx_description
1 polymer ?
#
loop_
_entity_poly.entity_id
_entity_poly.type
_entity_poly.pdbx_seq_one_letter_code
_entity_poly.pdbx_strand_id
1 'polypeptide(L)'
;DLNNIQLLKLYNGPFYLIRRTQDEIISLIPGRLETNRGNELLFHILNYRYPLIYNDDQTLTLLRRYINSNSIQKIALLEQYCSNQRELQTRTHEYRLENPVASYPSKFGENFSLLERQRFAIYIVDQYLVDFDSQHCTPLPQTYFHIPSRCI
;
A
#
# COMPACT_ATOMS: atom_id res chain seq x y z
N ASP A 1 14.48 9.61 -10.23
CA ASP A 1 13.01 9.70 -10.14
C ASP A 1 12.33 8.85 -11.19
N LEU A 2 11.30 8.09 -10.78
CA LEU A 2 10.36 7.44 -11.70
C LEU A 2 9.31 8.50 -12.11
N ASN A 3 9.24 8.85 -13.40
CA ASN A 3 8.22 9.77 -13.94
C ASN A 3 6.79 9.37 -13.51
N ASN A 4 6.54 8.06 -13.42
CA ASN A 4 5.26 7.48 -13.01
C ASN A 4 4.80 7.94 -11.60
N ILE A 5 5.72 8.25 -10.68
CA ILE A 5 5.35 8.77 -9.35
C ILE A 5 4.71 10.15 -9.49
N GLN A 6 5.29 11.04 -10.29
CA GLN A 6 4.76 12.40 -10.47
C GLN A 6 3.40 12.38 -11.18
N LEU A 7 3.26 11.52 -12.19
CA LEU A 7 1.97 11.34 -12.86
C LEU A 7 0.90 10.77 -11.92
N LEU A 8 1.24 9.79 -11.08
CA LEU A 8 0.28 9.18 -10.17
C LEU A 8 -0.17 10.13 -9.04
N LYS A 9 0.67 11.10 -8.64
CA LYS A 9 0.27 12.16 -7.70
C LYS A 9 -0.82 13.09 -8.25
N LEU A 10 -0.93 13.20 -9.58
CA LEU A 10 -1.98 13.99 -10.24
C LEU A 10 -3.30 13.21 -10.36
N TYR A 11 -3.30 11.90 -10.08
CA TYR A 11 -4.47 11.06 -10.18
C TYR A 11 -5.10 10.84 -8.81
N ASN A 12 -6.31 11.37 -8.60
CA ASN A 12 -7.08 11.22 -7.36
C ASN A 12 -7.97 9.97 -7.31
N GLY A 13 -8.05 9.22 -8.42
CA GLY A 13 -8.86 8.00 -8.47
C GLY A 13 -8.23 6.82 -7.73
N PRO A 14 -9.00 5.74 -7.55
CA PRO A 14 -8.48 4.50 -7.00
C PRO A 14 -7.50 3.84 -7.97
N PHE A 15 -6.47 3.20 -7.42
CA PHE A 15 -5.58 2.31 -8.15
C PHE A 15 -5.23 1.12 -7.27
N TYR A 16 -4.81 0.04 -7.90
CA TYR A 16 -4.43 -1.19 -7.25
C TYR A 16 -3.22 -1.78 -7.96
N LEU A 17 -2.20 -2.16 -7.21
CA LEU A 17 -0.96 -2.71 -7.73
C LEU A 17 -0.98 -4.23 -7.57
N ILE A 18 -0.84 -4.93 -8.70
CA ILE A 18 -0.64 -6.36 -8.74
C ILE A 18 0.84 -6.58 -8.99
N ARG A 19 1.56 -7.02 -7.95
CA ARG A 19 3.02 -7.18 -7.99
C ARG A 19 3.39 -8.64 -8.15
N ARG A 20 4.12 -8.93 -9.22
CA ARG A 20 4.76 -10.22 -9.42
C ARG A 20 6.00 -10.33 -8.55
N THR A 21 6.06 -11.37 -7.71
CA THR A 21 7.15 -11.51 -6.73
C THR A 21 8.45 -12.04 -7.33
N GLN A 22 8.38 -12.72 -8.48
CA GLN A 22 9.52 -13.26 -9.24
C GLN A 22 9.73 -12.51 -10.57
N ASP A 23 9.36 -11.24 -10.64
CA ASP A 23 9.51 -10.45 -11.87
C ASP A 23 10.98 -10.06 -12.11
N GLU A 24 11.58 -10.65 -13.14
CA GLU A 24 12.97 -10.45 -13.53
C GLU A 24 13.23 -9.13 -14.29
N ILE A 25 12.17 -8.41 -14.70
CA ILE A 25 12.25 -7.20 -15.54
C ILE A 25 12.09 -5.92 -14.70
N ILE A 26 11.13 -5.93 -13.77
CA ILE A 26 10.84 -4.78 -12.89
C ILE A 26 11.77 -4.73 -11.68
N SER A 27 12.34 -5.88 -11.28
CA SER A 27 13.30 -5.97 -10.18
C SER A 27 14.72 -5.61 -10.64
N LEU A 28 15.47 -4.89 -9.81
CA LEU A 28 16.87 -4.57 -10.12
C LEU A 28 17.79 -5.77 -9.97
N ILE A 29 17.45 -6.69 -9.06
CA ILE A 29 18.17 -7.94 -8.86
C ILE A 29 17.16 -9.08 -8.98
N PRO A 30 17.28 -9.95 -9.99
CA PRO A 30 16.51 -11.18 -10.13
C PRO A 30 16.38 -11.96 -8.82
N GLY A 31 15.16 -12.45 -8.52
CA GLY A 31 14.85 -13.17 -7.28
C GLY A 31 14.87 -12.36 -5.98
N ARG A 32 15.12 -11.04 -6.01
CA ARG A 32 15.11 -10.17 -4.82
C ARG A 32 13.94 -9.18 -4.85
N LEU A 33 12.83 -9.57 -4.20
CA LEU A 33 11.57 -8.81 -4.14
C LEU A 33 11.75 -7.37 -3.66
N GLU A 34 12.64 -7.14 -2.69
CA GLU A 34 12.93 -5.82 -2.13
C GLU A 34 13.49 -4.84 -3.18
N THR A 35 13.98 -5.35 -4.31
CA THR A 35 14.52 -4.56 -5.41
C THR A 35 13.50 -4.26 -6.51
N ASN A 36 12.26 -4.74 -6.37
CA ASN A 36 11.18 -4.48 -7.30
C ASN A 36 10.85 -2.97 -7.33
N ARG A 37 10.95 -2.33 -8.50
CA ARG A 37 10.73 -0.88 -8.65
C ARG A 37 9.29 -0.45 -8.30
N GLY A 38 8.32 -1.35 -8.33
CA GLY A 38 6.95 -1.11 -7.86
C GLY A 38 6.89 -0.78 -6.37
N ASN A 39 7.87 -1.23 -5.58
CA ASN A 39 7.94 -0.96 -4.14
C ASN A 39 8.17 0.52 -3.87
N GLU A 40 9.10 1.15 -4.60
CA GLU A 40 9.37 2.59 -4.48
C GLU A 40 8.18 3.41 -4.99
N LEU A 41 7.53 2.98 -6.08
CA LEU A 41 6.29 3.61 -6.55
C LEU A 41 5.24 3.63 -5.44
N LEU A 42 4.98 2.48 -4.82
CA LEU A 42 3.98 2.33 -3.76
C LEU A 42 4.35 3.12 -2.50
N PHE A 43 5.61 3.04 -2.06
CA PHE A 43 6.11 3.79 -0.91
C PHE A 43 5.87 5.30 -1.08
N HIS A 44 6.27 5.86 -2.22
CA HIS A 44 6.16 7.29 -2.47
C HIS A 44 4.72 7.76 -2.64
N ILE A 45 3.85 6.99 -3.30
CA ILE A 45 2.45 7.39 -3.48
C ILE A 45 1.66 7.28 -2.18
N LEU A 46 1.89 6.27 -1.34
CA LEU A 46 1.20 6.15 -0.06
C LEU A 46 1.62 7.26 0.91
N ASN A 47 2.92 7.58 0.96
CA ASN A 47 3.40 8.72 1.74
C ASN A 47 2.79 10.05 1.27
N TYR A 48 2.65 10.24 -0.04
CA TYR A 48 1.97 11.42 -0.59
C TYR A 48 0.47 11.46 -0.29
N ARG A 49 -0.24 10.33 -0.46
CA ARG A 49 -1.70 10.27 -0.27
C ARG A 49 -2.11 10.38 1.20
N TYR A 50 -1.32 9.84 2.11
CA TYR A 50 -1.65 9.76 3.55
C TYR A 50 -0.53 10.33 4.42
N PRO A 51 -0.17 11.62 4.26
CA PRO A 51 0.99 12.20 4.93
C PRO A 51 0.85 12.19 6.46
N LEU A 52 -0.37 12.19 7.00
CA LEU A 52 -0.61 12.18 8.45
C LEU A 52 -0.52 10.77 9.07
N ILE A 53 -0.53 9.72 8.25
CA ILE A 53 -0.20 8.35 8.67
C ILE A 53 1.32 8.17 8.64
N TYR A 54 1.98 8.62 7.57
CA TYR A 54 3.39 8.39 7.32
C TYR A 54 4.28 9.60 7.70
N ASN A 55 3.99 10.26 8.82
CA ASN A 55 4.68 11.50 9.26
C ASN A 55 5.85 11.28 10.24
N ASP A 56 6.19 10.04 10.57
CA ASP A 56 7.29 9.73 11.49
C ASP A 56 8.18 8.59 10.95
N ASP A 57 9.44 8.61 11.37
CA ASP A 57 10.47 7.68 10.88
C ASP A 57 10.16 6.21 11.23
N GLN A 58 9.48 5.94 12.36
CA GLN A 58 9.15 4.57 12.76
C GLN A 58 8.09 4.00 11.83
N THR A 59 7.04 4.78 11.53
CA THR A 59 5.97 4.38 10.62
C THR A 59 6.48 4.27 9.18
N LEU A 60 7.36 5.18 8.72
CA LEU A 60 8.01 5.08 7.41
C LEU A 60 8.92 3.85 7.29
N THR A 61 9.66 3.52 8.34
CA THR A 61 10.48 2.31 8.40
C THR A 61 9.61 1.05 8.33
N LEU A 62 8.50 1.04 9.08
CA LEU A 62 7.52 -0.05 9.05
C LEU A 62 6.89 -0.21 7.66
N LEU A 63 6.53 0.88 7.00
CA LEU A 63 6.00 0.89 5.63
C LEU A 63 7.01 0.23 4.66
N ARG A 64 8.28 0.68 4.65
CA ARG A 64 9.32 0.09 3.79
C ARG A 64 9.51 -1.39 4.07
N ARG A 65 9.58 -1.76 5.36
CA ARG A 65 9.73 -3.16 5.77
C ARG A 65 8.57 -4.00 5.22
N TYR A 66 7.33 -3.57 5.40
CA TYR A 66 6.16 -4.33 4.97
C TYR A 66 6.04 -4.45 3.44
N ILE A 67 6.29 -3.37 2.70
CA ILE A 67 6.28 -3.41 1.23
C ILE A 67 7.33 -4.40 0.72
N ASN A 68 8.53 -4.39 1.29
CA ASN A 68 9.64 -5.26 0.85
C ASN A 68 9.55 -6.71 1.37
N SER A 69 8.61 -7.01 2.25
CA SER A 69 8.44 -8.32 2.85
C SER A 69 7.82 -9.35 1.90
N ASN A 70 8.23 -10.61 2.07
CA ASN A 70 7.57 -11.75 1.46
C ASN A 70 6.25 -12.11 2.17
N SER A 71 5.49 -13.04 1.63
CA SER A 71 4.16 -13.42 2.14
C SER A 71 4.18 -13.84 3.61
N ILE A 72 5.16 -14.62 4.05
CA ILE A 72 5.27 -15.08 5.45
C ILE A 72 5.48 -13.89 6.39
N GLN A 73 6.41 -13.00 6.05
CA GLN A 73 6.70 -11.81 6.85
C GLN A 73 5.50 -10.83 6.86
N LYS A 74 4.80 -10.70 5.74
CA LYS A 74 3.58 -9.89 5.66
C LYS A 74 2.47 -10.42 6.56
N ILE A 75 2.25 -11.74 6.59
CA ILE A 75 1.28 -12.37 7.50
C ILE A 75 1.61 -12.04 8.94
N ALA A 76 2.86 -12.23 9.36
CA ALA A 76 3.29 -11.93 10.74
C ALA A 76 3.09 -10.44 11.10
N LEU A 77 3.36 -9.52 10.17
CA LEU A 77 3.14 -8.09 10.38
C LEU A 77 1.64 -7.73 10.42
N LEU A 78 0.81 -8.36 9.58
CA LEU A 78 -0.64 -8.20 9.62
C LEU A 78 -1.22 -8.71 10.95
N GLU A 79 -0.77 -9.85 11.45
CA GLU A 79 -1.19 -10.36 12.76
C GLU A 79 -0.79 -9.41 13.89
N GLN A 80 0.43 -8.85 13.83
CA GLN A 80 0.95 -7.93 14.83
C GLN A 80 0.19 -6.60 14.89
N TYR A 81 -0.14 -6.01 13.74
CA TYR A 81 -0.67 -4.63 13.66
C TYR A 81 -2.16 -4.57 13.28
N CYS A 82 -2.71 -5.61 12.66
CA CYS A 82 -4.06 -5.59 12.07
C CYS A 82 -4.97 -6.72 12.62
N SER A 83 -4.70 -7.23 13.83
CA SER A 83 -5.47 -8.30 14.48
C SER A 83 -6.99 -8.07 14.53
N ASN A 84 -7.44 -6.80 14.59
CA ASN A 84 -8.84 -6.42 14.42
C ASN A 84 -9.05 -5.63 13.12
N GLN A 85 -9.08 -6.33 11.98
CA GLN A 85 -9.25 -5.71 10.66
C GLN A 85 -10.62 -5.01 10.51
N ARG A 86 -11.66 -5.49 11.21
CA ARG A 86 -13.01 -4.91 11.16
C ARG A 86 -13.03 -3.47 11.70
N GLU A 87 -12.33 -3.22 12.80
CA GLU A 87 -12.18 -1.86 13.35
C GLU A 87 -11.54 -0.89 12.34
N LEU A 88 -10.47 -1.33 11.67
CA LEU A 88 -9.76 -0.52 10.68
C LEU A 88 -10.63 -0.24 9.44
N GLN A 89 -11.39 -1.25 8.99
CA GLN A 89 -12.36 -1.13 7.90
C GLN A 89 -13.48 -0.14 8.27
N THR A 90 -14.05 -0.23 9.46
CA THR A 90 -15.12 0.66 9.93
C THR A 90 -14.64 2.11 9.96
N ARG A 91 -13.47 2.39 10.57
CA ARG A 91 -12.93 3.76 10.64
C ARG A 91 -12.59 4.34 9.26
N THR A 92 -12.08 3.50 8.36
CA THR A 92 -11.84 3.88 6.95
C THR A 92 -13.15 4.18 6.22
N HIS A 93 -14.21 3.43 6.51
CA HIS A 93 -15.54 3.67 5.95
C HIS A 93 -16.16 4.96 6.49
N GLU A 94 -16.13 5.19 7.79
CA GLU A 94 -16.63 6.42 8.44
C GLU A 94 -15.96 7.66 7.84
N TYR A 95 -14.63 7.65 7.73
CA TYR A 95 -13.89 8.75 7.10
C TYR A 95 -14.34 9.01 5.64
N ARG A 96 -14.62 7.95 4.86
CA ARG A 96 -15.12 8.07 3.48
C ARG A 96 -16.51 8.70 3.40
N LEU A 97 -17.38 8.43 4.38
CA LEU A 97 -18.71 9.03 4.45
C LEU A 97 -18.63 10.52 4.76
N GLU A 98 -17.73 10.92 5.66
CA GLU A 98 -17.47 12.32 6.00
C GLU A 98 -16.76 13.07 4.86
N ASN A 99 -16.00 12.35 4.02
CA ASN A 99 -15.22 12.91 2.92
C ASN A 99 -15.64 12.27 1.58
N PRO A 100 -16.79 12.65 1.00
CA PRO A 100 -17.37 11.98 -0.18
C PRO A 100 -16.58 12.18 -1.48
N VAL A 101 -15.69 13.17 -1.56
CA VAL A 101 -14.82 13.42 -2.72
C VAL A 101 -13.37 13.12 -2.36
N ALA A 102 -12.68 12.30 -3.16
CA ALA A 102 -11.31 11.91 -2.86
C ALA A 102 -10.38 13.07 -3.18
N SER A 103 -9.64 13.50 -2.16
CA SER A 103 -8.63 14.53 -2.29
C SER A 103 -7.36 14.03 -1.64
N TYR A 104 -6.27 14.05 -2.41
CA TYR A 104 -4.94 13.76 -1.91
C TYR A 104 -4.07 15.01 -2.01
N PRO A 105 -3.24 15.31 -1.00
CA PRO A 105 -3.07 14.57 0.26
C PRO A 105 -4.32 14.56 1.17
N SER A 106 -4.58 13.43 1.82
CA SER A 106 -5.71 13.22 2.72
C SER A 106 -5.39 13.64 4.16
N LYS A 107 -6.41 14.05 4.93
CA LYS A 107 -6.33 14.32 6.37
C LYS A 107 -6.50 13.08 7.25
N PHE A 108 -6.69 11.91 6.64
CA PHE A 108 -6.78 10.66 7.39
C PHE A 108 -5.50 10.45 8.22
N GLY A 109 -5.66 10.35 9.55
CA GLY A 109 -4.54 10.22 10.50
C GLY A 109 -4.25 11.45 11.36
N GLU A 110 -4.94 12.58 11.17
CA GLU A 110 -4.67 13.86 11.87
C GLU A 110 -4.59 13.74 13.40
N ASN A 111 -5.38 12.85 14.00
CA ASN A 111 -5.44 12.65 15.46
C ASN A 111 -4.99 11.26 15.90
N PHE A 112 -4.27 10.51 15.07
CA PHE A 112 -3.86 9.15 15.41
C PHE A 112 -2.65 9.16 16.32
N SER A 113 -2.67 8.29 17.32
CA SER A 113 -1.48 7.87 18.07
C SER A 113 -0.48 7.16 17.15
N LEU A 114 0.79 7.05 17.59
CA LEU A 114 1.81 6.33 16.85
C LEU A 114 1.39 4.89 16.53
N LEU A 115 0.79 4.19 17.51
CA LEU A 115 0.30 2.84 17.30
C LEU A 115 -0.79 2.80 16.22
N GLU A 116 -1.77 3.71 16.26
CA GLU A 116 -2.80 3.77 15.22
C GLU A 116 -2.21 4.05 13.84
N ARG A 117 -1.24 4.96 13.73
CA ARG A 117 -0.54 5.21 12.46
C ARG A 117 0.15 3.95 11.94
N GLN A 118 0.84 3.20 12.80
CA GLN A 118 1.48 1.94 12.42
C GLN A 118 0.45 0.88 11.99
N ARG A 119 -0.67 0.76 12.71
CA ARG A 119 -1.78 -0.15 12.34
C ARG A 119 -2.34 0.18 10.96
N PHE A 120 -2.64 1.45 10.70
CA PHE A 120 -3.15 1.90 9.42
C PHE A 120 -2.09 1.87 8.32
N ALA A 121 -0.82 2.11 8.63
CA ALA A 121 0.27 2.03 7.66
C ALA A 121 0.35 0.66 7.00
N ILE A 122 0.18 -0.42 7.77
CA ILE A 122 0.14 -1.81 7.27
C ILE A 122 -1.16 -2.09 6.54
N TYR A 123 -2.30 -1.78 7.17
CA TYR A 123 -3.63 -2.04 6.59
C TYR A 123 -3.82 -1.37 5.24
N ILE A 124 -3.35 -0.13 5.06
CA ILE A 124 -3.49 0.61 3.81
C ILE A 124 -2.71 -0.07 2.69
N VAL A 125 -1.49 -0.54 2.94
CA VAL A 125 -0.70 -1.23 1.91
C VAL A 125 -1.47 -2.44 1.37
N ASP A 126 -2.13 -3.21 2.24
CA ASP A 126 -2.96 -4.36 1.87
C ASP A 126 -4.17 -3.98 0.98
N GLN A 127 -4.65 -2.73 1.07
CA GLN A 127 -5.71 -2.23 0.17
C GLN A 127 -5.19 -1.83 -1.21
N TYR A 128 -3.88 -1.58 -1.35
CA TYR A 128 -3.26 -1.09 -2.58
C TYR A 128 -2.40 -2.12 -3.30
N LEU A 129 -2.02 -3.22 -2.65
CA LEU A 129 -1.03 -4.16 -3.15
C LEU A 129 -1.50 -5.59 -2.94
N VAL A 130 -1.44 -6.40 -4.01
CA VAL A 130 -1.45 -7.85 -3.91
C VAL A 130 -0.24 -8.44 -4.58
N ASP A 131 0.29 -9.49 -3.97
CA ASP A 131 1.37 -10.27 -4.52
C ASP A 131 0.81 -11.43 -5.36
N PHE A 132 1.39 -11.61 -6.54
CA PHE A 132 1.16 -12.76 -7.42
C PHE A 132 2.48 -13.51 -7.57
N ASP A 133 2.54 -14.76 -7.10
CA ASP A 133 3.76 -15.55 -7.15
C ASP A 133 4.02 -16.08 -8.56
N SER A 134 4.64 -15.24 -9.39
CA SER A 134 4.89 -15.54 -10.79
C SER A 134 6.06 -14.75 -11.35
N GLN A 135 6.58 -15.25 -12.48
CA GLN A 135 7.54 -14.54 -13.34
C GLN A 135 6.82 -13.63 -14.35
N HIS A 136 7.57 -12.89 -15.15
CA HIS A 136 7.05 -11.89 -16.10
C HIS A 136 6.22 -12.47 -17.27
N CYS A 137 6.41 -13.72 -17.67
CA CYS A 137 5.67 -14.32 -18.80
C CYS A 137 4.43 -15.12 -18.39
N THR A 138 4.13 -15.21 -17.08
CA THR A 138 2.93 -15.91 -16.60
C THR A 138 1.68 -15.07 -16.84
N PRO A 139 0.63 -15.56 -17.51
CA PRO A 139 -0.62 -14.81 -17.65
C PRO A 139 -1.20 -14.47 -16.26
N LEU A 140 -1.66 -13.23 -16.09
CA LEU A 140 -2.27 -12.81 -14.85
C LEU A 140 -3.73 -13.31 -14.78
N PRO A 141 -4.14 -14.05 -13.73
CA PRO A 141 -5.51 -14.55 -13.62
C PRO A 141 -6.54 -13.42 -13.46
N GLN A 142 -7.74 -13.61 -14.02
CA GLN A 142 -8.83 -12.64 -13.92
C GLN A 142 -9.26 -12.36 -12.47
N THR A 143 -9.04 -13.31 -11.55
CA THR A 143 -9.39 -13.19 -10.14
C THR A 143 -8.61 -12.12 -9.38
N TYR A 144 -7.48 -11.64 -9.91
CA TYR A 144 -6.69 -10.56 -9.31
C TYR A 144 -7.21 -9.17 -9.69
N PHE A 145 -8.15 -9.08 -10.63
CA PHE A 145 -8.74 -7.80 -11.02
C PHE A 145 -9.94 -7.49 -10.13
N HIS A 146 -10.00 -6.25 -9.66
CA HIS A 146 -11.08 -5.75 -8.82
C HIS A 146 -11.73 -4.54 -9.46
N ILE A 147 -13.04 -4.39 -9.23
CA ILE A 147 -13.74 -3.16 -9.60
C ILE A 147 -13.09 -2.01 -8.81
N PRO A 148 -12.65 -0.93 -9.47
CA PRO A 148 -12.02 0.18 -8.77
C PRO A 148 -12.94 0.75 -7.69
N SER A 149 -12.46 0.76 -6.46
CA SER A 149 -13.19 1.28 -5.30
C SER A 149 -12.28 2.19 -4.48
N ARG A 150 -12.85 3.18 -3.77
CA ARG A 150 -12.07 4.14 -2.97
C ARG A 150 -11.30 3.42 -1.87
N CYS A 151 -9.98 3.56 -1.88
CA CYS A 151 -9.08 2.94 -0.91
C CYS A 151 -9.27 3.50 0.51
N ILE A 152 -9.29 4.84 0.64
CA ILE A 152 -9.67 5.63 1.84
C ILE A 152 -10.17 6.98 1.34
#